data_AF-A0A4Y2CYG4-F1
#
_entry.id   AF-A0A4Y2CYG4-F1
#
_cell.length_a   1.000
_cell.length_b   1.000
_cell.length_c   1.000
_cell.angle_alpha   90.00
_cell.angle_beta   90.00
_cell.angle_gamma   90.00
#
_symmetry.space_group_name_H-M   'P 1'
#
loop_
_entity.id
_entity.type
_entity.pdbx_description
1 polymer ?
#
loop_
_entity_poly.entity_id
_entity_poly.type
_entity_poly.pdbx_seq_one_letter_code
_entity_poly.pdbx_strand_id
1 'polypeptide(L)'
;MSLQRQREPGRPGHLGGVDKKLADKEERTRLRADREEESKRIKDVSASTSSESYEPLQEDSSSNSSENMDSEDFPTLIESTEPGTSKSVIRKHFITPKLVVALNRCQLSMGETVFKLEAIIDALGCNIDEFPISKSSIQRIRTEKRKEREENIKIDFQNKEPDVVTLH
;
A
#
# COMPACT_ATOMS: atom_id res chain seq x y z
N MET A 1 13.40 -43.47 9.57
CA MET A 1 13.58 -43.12 8.14
C MET A 1 12.33 -42.56 7.45
N SER A 2 11.13 -42.60 8.04
CA SER A 2 9.89 -42.17 7.33
C SER A 2 9.69 -40.66 7.20
N LEU A 3 10.36 -39.82 8.01
CA LEU A 3 10.18 -38.37 7.99
C LEU A 3 10.89 -37.66 6.83
N GLN A 4 12.03 -38.17 6.34
CA GLN A 4 12.74 -37.60 5.20
C GLN A 4 11.92 -37.72 3.91
N ARG A 5 11.17 -38.82 3.76
CA ARG A 5 10.28 -39.07 2.62
C ARG A 5 9.06 -38.13 2.57
N GLN A 6 8.75 -37.41 3.66
CA GLN A 6 7.66 -36.44 3.68
C GLN A 6 8.01 -35.11 2.99
N ARG A 7 9.30 -34.86 2.73
CA ARG A 7 9.80 -33.64 2.08
C ARG A 7 10.12 -33.84 0.59
N GLU A 8 9.80 -35.01 0.04
CA GLU A 8 10.06 -35.29 -1.37
C GLU A 8 9.13 -34.43 -2.27
N PRO A 9 9.70 -33.71 -3.26
CA PRO A 9 8.90 -32.96 -4.22
C PRO A 9 8.01 -33.90 -5.03
N GLY A 10 6.72 -33.54 -5.21
CA GLY A 10 5.77 -34.32 -6.01
C GLY A 10 4.92 -35.33 -5.23
N ARG A 11 4.89 -35.28 -3.89
CA ARG A 11 4.07 -36.18 -3.06
C ARG A 11 2.55 -36.01 -3.36
N PRO A 12 1.79 -37.11 -3.49
CA PRO A 12 0.32 -37.05 -3.55
C PRO A 12 -0.27 -36.32 -2.34
N GLY A 13 -0.96 -35.19 -2.58
CA GLY A 13 -1.51 -34.32 -1.53
C GLY A 13 -0.60 -33.15 -1.10
N HIS A 14 0.56 -32.95 -1.73
CA HIS A 14 1.35 -31.74 -1.52
C HIS A 14 0.67 -30.53 -2.18
N LEU A 15 0.07 -29.66 -1.36
CA LEU A 15 -0.55 -28.40 -1.78
C LEU A 15 0.47 -27.25 -1.75
N GLY A 16 1.60 -27.43 -2.42
CA GLY A 16 2.56 -26.34 -2.64
C GLY A 16 1.93 -25.31 -3.58
N GLY A 17 1.48 -24.18 -3.05
CA GLY A 17 0.97 -23.08 -3.86
C GLY A 17 2.11 -22.45 -4.66
N VAL A 18 2.00 -22.45 -5.98
CA VAL A 18 2.90 -21.68 -6.84
C VAL A 18 2.39 -20.25 -6.90
N ASP A 19 3.23 -19.28 -6.53
CA ASP A 19 2.93 -17.87 -6.78
C ASP A 19 3.07 -17.59 -8.28
N LYS A 20 1.93 -17.58 -8.97
CA LYS A 20 1.86 -17.32 -10.41
C LYS A 20 2.51 -15.99 -10.79
N LYS A 21 2.41 -14.95 -9.95
CA LYS A 21 3.00 -13.64 -10.24
C LYS A 21 4.53 -13.69 -10.22
N LEU A 22 5.10 -14.47 -9.29
CA LEU A 22 6.54 -14.65 -9.21
C LEU A 22 7.04 -15.51 -10.37
N ALA A 23 6.34 -16.60 -10.69
CA ALA A 23 6.67 -17.47 -11.82
C ALA A 23 6.67 -16.70 -13.16
N ASP A 24 5.64 -15.91 -13.44
CA ASP A 24 5.54 -15.10 -14.66
C ASP A 24 6.66 -14.04 -14.74
N LYS A 25 7.09 -13.50 -13.59
CA LYS A 25 8.18 -12.52 -13.52
C LYS A 25 9.54 -13.18 -13.81
N GLU A 26 9.76 -14.38 -13.28
CA GLU A 26 10.97 -15.15 -13.53
C GLU A 26 11.07 -15.57 -15.01
N GLU A 27 9.99 -16.08 -15.59
CA GLU A 27 9.93 -16.46 -17.01
C GLU A 27 10.19 -15.26 -17.93
N ARG A 28 9.56 -14.11 -17.66
CA ARG A 28 9.82 -12.89 -18.43
C ARG A 28 11.28 -12.44 -18.34
N THR A 29 11.93 -12.68 -17.21
CA THR A 29 13.34 -12.34 -17.01
C THR A 29 14.23 -13.27 -17.82
N ARG A 30 13.95 -14.58 -17.81
CA ARG A 30 14.65 -15.57 -18.63
C ARG A 30 14.53 -15.26 -20.13
N LEU A 31 13.32 -14.99 -20.62
CA LEU A 31 13.10 -14.62 -22.03
C LEU A 31 13.85 -13.36 -22.47
N ARG A 32 14.05 -12.40 -21.56
CA ARG A 32 14.86 -11.20 -21.85
C ARG A 32 16.35 -11.54 -21.94
N ALA A 33 16.85 -12.40 -21.04
CA ALA A 33 18.23 -12.85 -21.06
C ALA A 33 18.54 -13.64 -22.35
N ASP A 34 17.64 -14.55 -22.76
CA ASP A 34 17.81 -15.34 -23.98
C ASP A 34 17.86 -14.46 -25.23
N ARG A 35 16.96 -13.46 -25.30
CA ARG A 35 16.94 -12.47 -26.41
C ARG A 35 18.21 -11.62 -26.45
N GLU A 36 18.72 -11.23 -25.29
CA GLU A 36 19.96 -10.44 -25.21
C GLU A 36 21.18 -11.29 -25.62
N GLU A 37 21.24 -12.55 -25.21
CA GLU A 37 22.28 -13.49 -25.63
C GLU A 37 22.25 -13.71 -27.15
N GLU A 38 21.05 -13.92 -27.73
CA GLU A 38 20.90 -14.05 -29.17
C GLU A 38 21.30 -12.75 -29.90
N SER A 39 20.91 -11.59 -29.39
CA SER A 39 21.31 -10.29 -29.93
C SER A 39 22.82 -10.06 -29.87
N LYS A 40 23.50 -10.54 -28.82
CA LYS A 40 24.97 -10.51 -28.71
C LYS A 40 25.60 -11.44 -29.76
N ARG A 41 25.12 -12.68 -29.88
CA ARG A 41 25.61 -13.63 -30.90
C ARG A 41 25.46 -13.09 -32.32
N ILE A 42 24.32 -12.46 -32.64
CA ILE A 42 24.12 -11.83 -33.95
C ILE A 42 25.10 -10.67 -34.17
N LYS A 43 25.28 -9.80 -33.16
CA LYS A 43 26.24 -8.68 -33.25
C LYS A 43 27.68 -9.16 -33.49
N ASP A 44 28.10 -10.23 -32.81
CA ASP A 44 29.44 -10.79 -32.97
C ASP A 44 29.64 -11.39 -34.39
N VAL A 45 28.59 -11.99 -34.95
CA VAL A 45 28.58 -12.49 -36.34
C VAL A 45 28.58 -11.34 -37.36
N SER A 46 27.86 -10.25 -37.09
CA SER A 46 27.82 -9.04 -37.93
C SER A 46 29.15 -8.25 -37.90
N ALA A 47 29.83 -8.21 -36.75
CA ALA A 47 31.16 -7.60 -36.63
C ALA A 47 32.23 -8.39 -37.42
N SER A 48 32.01 -9.68 -37.63
CA SER A 48 32.89 -10.54 -38.43
C SER A 48 32.62 -10.47 -39.94
N THR A 49 31.60 -9.71 -40.40
CA THR A 49 31.19 -9.65 -41.82
C THR A 49 31.12 -8.24 -42.41
N SER A 50 31.41 -7.18 -41.65
CA SER A 50 31.34 -5.80 -42.17
C SER A 50 32.73 -5.16 -42.30
N SER A 51 33.26 -5.25 -43.51
CA SER A 51 34.25 -4.33 -44.06
C SER A 51 33.58 -3.59 -45.22
N GLU A 52 32.86 -2.50 -44.98
CA GLU A 52 32.77 -1.38 -45.93
C GLU A 52 32.08 -0.16 -45.32
N SER A 53 32.62 1.03 -45.64
CA SER A 53 32.40 2.34 -45.01
C SER A 53 31.07 3.03 -45.36
N TYR A 54 30.55 3.89 -44.46
CA TYR A 54 30.25 5.32 -44.68
C TYR A 54 29.69 5.97 -43.37
N GLU A 55 30.16 7.17 -43.01
CA GLU A 55 29.62 8.09 -41.97
C GLU A 55 28.51 8.99 -42.57
N PRO A 56 27.59 9.74 -41.88
CA PRO A 56 27.87 10.54 -40.67
C PRO A 56 26.65 10.84 -39.73
N LEU A 57 26.90 11.70 -38.72
CA LEU A 57 26.03 12.72 -38.09
C LEU A 57 25.45 12.47 -36.68
N GLN A 58 25.85 13.38 -35.78
CA GLN A 58 25.37 13.66 -34.41
C GLN A 58 23.89 14.13 -34.45
N GLU A 59 23.08 14.10 -33.39
CA GLU A 59 23.10 15.02 -32.22
C GLU A 59 22.16 14.50 -31.09
N ASP A 60 22.68 14.62 -29.86
CA ASP A 60 22.03 14.99 -28.59
C ASP A 60 20.99 14.07 -27.91
N SER A 61 21.49 13.17 -27.05
CA SER A 61 20.73 12.65 -25.90
C SER A 61 20.89 13.56 -24.69
N SER A 62 19.83 14.29 -24.34
CA SER A 62 19.76 15.00 -23.06
C SER A 62 19.38 14.03 -21.94
N SER A 63 20.17 14.11 -20.87
CA SER A 63 20.11 13.25 -19.68
C SER A 63 18.81 13.43 -18.89
N ASN A 64 18.27 12.30 -18.42
CA ASN A 64 17.36 12.29 -17.27
C ASN A 64 18.10 12.81 -16.03
N SER A 65 17.54 13.82 -15.38
CA SER A 65 17.87 14.20 -14.01
C SER A 65 16.59 14.23 -13.20
N SER A 66 16.45 13.23 -12.33
CA SER A 66 15.53 13.22 -11.21
C SER A 66 16.23 13.86 -10.02
N GLU A 67 15.67 14.89 -9.41
CA GLU A 67 16.08 15.32 -8.08
C GLU A 67 14.91 15.96 -7.34
N ASN A 68 14.89 15.68 -6.04
CA ASN A 68 13.79 15.86 -5.11
C ASN A 68 13.90 17.20 -4.38
N MET A 69 12.87 17.48 -3.57
CA MET A 69 12.79 18.45 -2.48
C MET A 69 12.33 19.87 -2.86
N ASP A 70 11.08 20.17 -2.51
CA ASP A 70 10.79 21.47 -1.91
C ASP A 70 9.78 21.26 -0.78
N SER A 71 10.29 21.39 0.45
CA SER A 71 9.55 21.45 1.69
C SER A 71 9.97 22.74 2.35
N GLU A 72 8.99 23.56 2.72
CA GLU A 72 8.95 24.74 3.60
C GLU A 72 7.87 25.64 2.94
N ASP A 73 6.78 26.02 3.61
CA ASP A 73 6.84 27.15 4.53
C ASP A 73 5.65 27.14 5.50
N PHE A 74 5.91 27.70 6.68
CA PHE A 74 5.09 27.69 7.88
C PHE A 74 3.66 28.25 7.69
N PRO A 75 2.69 27.88 8.55
CA PRO A 75 1.38 28.54 8.55
C PRO A 75 1.53 29.92 9.19
N THR A 76 1.75 30.93 8.36
CA THR A 76 1.64 32.33 8.75
C THR A 76 0.21 32.62 9.22
N LEU A 77 0.14 33.04 10.47
CA LEU A 77 -1.04 33.59 11.14
C LEU A 77 -1.65 34.70 10.26
N ILE A 78 -2.84 34.48 9.70
CA ILE A 78 -3.67 35.56 9.14
C ILE A 78 -5.02 35.55 9.85
N GLU A 79 -5.08 36.40 10.85
CA GLU A 79 -6.27 37.08 11.32
C GLU A 79 -6.73 38.06 10.22
N SER A 80 -7.78 37.73 9.47
CA SER A 80 -8.66 38.74 8.85
C SER A 80 -10.01 38.14 8.47
N THR A 81 -11.06 38.74 9.01
CA THR A 81 -12.49 38.58 8.72
C THR A 81 -12.87 39.16 7.35
N GLU A 82 -13.64 38.42 6.53
CA GLU A 82 -14.80 38.92 5.76
C GLU A 82 -15.75 37.76 5.31
N PRO A 83 -17.09 37.92 5.41
CA PRO A 83 -18.07 36.89 5.05
C PRO A 83 -18.56 37.07 3.59
N GLY A 84 -17.77 36.59 2.63
CA GLY A 84 -18.18 36.47 1.22
C GLY A 84 -18.64 35.05 0.90
N THR A 85 -19.77 34.89 0.22
CA THR A 85 -20.41 33.62 -0.14
C THR A 85 -19.58 32.76 -1.09
N SER A 86 -18.53 32.14 -0.58
CA SER A 86 -18.07 30.85 -1.08
C SER A 86 -18.47 29.85 0.00
N LYS A 87 -19.44 28.98 -0.29
CA LYS A 87 -19.76 27.85 0.59
C LYS A 87 -18.58 26.87 0.51
N SER A 88 -17.41 27.23 1.03
CA SER A 88 -16.42 26.25 1.43
C SER A 88 -17.05 25.53 2.60
N VAL A 89 -17.87 24.53 2.29
CA VAL A 89 -18.45 23.63 3.29
C VAL A 89 -17.24 23.00 3.95
N ILE A 90 -16.85 23.53 5.11
CA ILE A 90 -15.84 22.95 5.98
C ILE A 90 -16.38 21.55 6.30
N ARG A 91 -15.91 20.56 5.56
CA ARG A 91 -16.33 19.17 5.68
C ARG A 91 -15.84 18.69 7.04
N LYS A 92 -16.74 18.72 8.02
CA LYS A 92 -16.43 18.30 9.39
C LYS A 92 -16.13 16.79 9.36
N HIS A 93 -15.07 16.38 10.05
CA HIS A 93 -14.76 14.95 10.20
C HIS A 93 -15.79 14.28 11.11
N PHE A 94 -16.83 13.72 10.51
CA PHE A 94 -17.89 12.99 11.21
C PHE A 94 -17.35 11.76 11.96
N ILE A 95 -16.40 11.06 11.34
CA ILE A 95 -15.82 9.85 11.91
C ILE A 95 -14.86 10.23 13.03
N THR A 96 -15.36 10.20 14.25
CA THR A 96 -14.58 10.45 15.47
C THR A 96 -14.06 9.12 16.04
N PRO A 97 -12.89 9.08 16.69
CA PRO A 97 -12.41 7.94 17.46
C PRO A 97 -13.46 7.29 18.39
N LYS A 98 -14.25 8.11 19.10
CA LYS A 98 -15.32 7.65 20.00
C LYS A 98 -16.40 6.85 19.26
N LEU A 99 -16.81 7.34 18.09
CA LEU A 99 -17.76 6.65 17.22
C LEU A 99 -17.19 5.30 16.78
N VAL A 100 -15.93 5.25 16.36
CA VAL A 100 -15.27 4.00 15.94
C VAL A 100 -15.21 2.96 17.06
N VAL A 101 -14.98 3.37 18.31
CA VAL A 101 -15.04 2.46 19.47
C VAL A 101 -16.45 1.87 19.64
N ALA A 102 -17.50 2.69 19.52
CA ALA A 102 -18.88 2.20 19.57
C ALA A 102 -19.19 1.23 18.42
N LEU A 103 -18.79 1.57 17.19
CA LEU A 103 -18.96 0.72 16.01
C LEU A 103 -18.26 -0.64 16.16
N ASN A 104 -17.07 -0.66 16.78
CA ASN A 104 -16.32 -1.90 17.03
C ASN A 104 -16.99 -2.78 18.08
N ARG A 105 -17.60 -2.18 19.12
CA ARG A 105 -18.38 -2.93 20.12
C ARG A 105 -19.61 -3.58 19.49
N CYS A 106 -20.23 -2.92 18.53
CA CYS A 106 -21.35 -3.45 17.76
C CYS A 106 -20.94 -4.47 16.68
N GLN A 107 -19.64 -4.81 16.57
CA GLN A 107 -19.10 -5.78 15.61
C GLN A 107 -19.50 -5.51 14.15
N LEU A 108 -19.67 -4.23 13.79
CA LEU A 108 -20.20 -3.87 12.48
C LEU A 108 -19.14 -4.03 11.39
N SER A 109 -19.52 -4.69 10.30
CA SER A 109 -18.74 -4.67 9.06
C SER A 109 -18.66 -3.25 8.50
N MET A 110 -17.74 -3.02 7.56
CA MET A 110 -17.60 -1.71 6.90
C MET A 110 -18.88 -1.31 6.16
N GLY A 111 -19.55 -2.26 5.49
CA GLY A 111 -20.79 -2.00 4.76
C GLY A 111 -21.95 -1.63 5.68
N GLU A 112 -22.17 -2.41 6.74
CA GLU A 112 -23.22 -2.14 7.72
C GLU A 112 -23.00 -0.83 8.47
N THR A 113 -21.74 -0.46 8.70
CA THR A 113 -21.40 0.83 9.31
C THR A 113 -21.88 1.98 8.44
N VAL A 114 -21.55 1.98 7.15
CA VAL A 114 -21.97 3.04 6.23
C VAL A 114 -23.50 3.10 6.13
N PHE A 115 -24.14 1.95 5.92
CA PHE A 115 -25.60 1.86 5.80
C PHE A 115 -26.34 2.38 7.04
N LYS A 116 -25.87 2.02 8.24
CA LYS A 116 -26.48 2.48 9.49
C LYS A 116 -26.25 3.97 9.72
N LEU A 117 -25.06 4.49 9.41
CA LEU A 117 -24.77 5.90 9.56
C LEU A 117 -25.57 6.77 8.58
N GLU A 118 -25.74 6.30 7.34
CA GLU A 118 -26.61 6.93 6.33
C GLU A 118 -28.06 6.98 6.81
N ALA A 119 -28.62 5.85 7.24
CA ALA A 119 -29.98 5.80 7.79
C ALA A 119 -30.18 6.70 9.03
N ILE A 120 -29.17 6.84 9.88
CA ILE A 120 -29.22 7.75 11.04
C ILE A 120 -29.22 9.21 10.57
N ILE A 121 -28.37 9.57 9.61
CA ILE A 121 -28.30 10.93 9.06
C ILE A 121 -29.61 11.32 8.39
N ASP A 122 -30.18 10.41 7.61
CA ASP A 122 -31.48 10.60 6.96
C ASP A 122 -32.59 10.81 8.00
N ALA A 123 -32.62 10.01 9.06
CA ALA A 123 -33.58 10.16 10.16
C ALA A 123 -33.40 11.46 10.95
N LEU A 124 -32.17 11.99 11.02
CA LEU A 124 -31.86 13.28 11.65
C LEU A 124 -32.20 14.49 10.74
N GLY A 125 -32.56 14.26 9.48
CA GLY A 125 -32.81 15.33 8.50
C GLY A 125 -31.55 16.10 8.11
N CYS A 126 -30.38 15.48 8.31
CA CYS A 126 -29.10 16.06 7.94
C CYS A 126 -28.80 15.80 6.46
N ASN A 127 -28.16 16.76 5.78
CA ASN A 127 -27.73 16.54 4.40
C ASN A 127 -26.54 15.57 4.37
N ILE A 128 -26.62 14.54 3.53
CA ILE A 128 -25.53 13.55 3.33
C ILE A 128 -24.24 14.25 2.88
N ASP A 129 -24.35 15.35 2.12
CA ASP A 129 -23.22 16.13 1.63
C ASP A 129 -22.41 16.83 2.73
N GLU A 130 -23.03 17.09 3.88
CA GLU A 130 -22.36 17.69 5.05
C GLU A 130 -21.47 16.68 5.79
N PHE A 131 -21.75 15.38 5.62
CA PHE A 131 -21.11 14.29 6.34
C PHE A 131 -20.52 13.27 5.36
N PRO A 132 -19.29 13.50 4.85
CA PRO A 132 -18.65 12.54 3.95
C PRO A 132 -18.29 11.24 4.69
N ILE A 133 -19.22 10.28 4.71
CA ILE A 133 -19.02 8.93 5.26
C ILE A 133 -18.31 8.09 4.20
N SER A 134 -16.98 8.19 4.14
CA SER A 134 -16.18 7.33 3.28
C SER A 134 -15.75 6.05 4.01
N LYS A 135 -15.76 4.92 3.28
CA LYS A 135 -15.24 3.65 3.78
C LYS A 135 -13.76 3.77 4.18
N SER A 136 -12.96 4.52 3.43
CA SER A 136 -11.54 4.72 3.72
C SER A 136 -11.32 5.50 5.02
N SER A 137 -12.12 6.54 5.31
CA SER A 137 -12.04 7.28 6.58
C SER A 137 -12.32 6.40 7.79
N ILE A 138 -13.35 5.54 7.71
CA ILE A 138 -13.67 4.57 8.77
C ILE A 138 -12.52 3.56 8.93
N GLN A 139 -11.97 3.05 7.81
CA GLN A 139 -10.86 2.10 7.84
C GLN A 139 -9.61 2.70 8.48
N ARG A 140 -9.24 3.92 8.10
CA ARG A 140 -8.08 4.65 8.63
C ARG A 140 -8.12 4.75 10.15
N ILE A 141 -9.26 5.18 10.70
CA ILE A 141 -9.42 5.34 12.15
C ILE A 141 -9.48 3.97 12.85
N ARG A 142 -10.05 2.94 12.21
CA ARG A 142 -9.98 1.56 12.74
C ARG A 142 -8.55 1.04 12.80
N THR A 143 -7.73 1.27 11.79
CA THR A 143 -6.31 0.85 11.80
C THR A 143 -5.51 1.62 12.83
N GLU A 144 -5.73 2.93 12.93
CA GLU A 144 -5.11 3.78 13.96
C GLU A 144 -5.42 3.28 15.37
N LYS A 145 -6.70 2.97 15.67
CA LYS A 145 -7.10 2.40 16.96
C LYS A 145 -6.57 1.00 17.25
N ARG A 146 -6.31 0.18 16.22
CA ARG A 146 -5.65 -1.12 16.40
C ARG A 146 -4.17 -0.94 16.72
N LYS A 147 -3.50 -0.02 16.03
CA LYS A 147 -2.09 0.31 16.26
C LYS A 147 -1.88 0.86 17.68
N GLU A 148 -2.73 1.79 18.12
CA GLU A 148 -2.70 2.31 19.50
C GLU A 148 -2.86 1.18 20.54
N ARG A 149 -3.75 0.21 20.29
CA ARG A 149 -3.90 -0.96 21.18
C ARG A 149 -2.67 -1.85 21.17
N GLU A 150 -2.08 -2.10 20.02
CA GLU A 150 -0.86 -2.88 19.88
C GLU A 150 0.29 -2.25 20.67
N GLU A 151 0.49 -0.94 20.53
CA GLU A 151 1.50 -0.18 21.27
C GLU A 151 1.26 -0.26 22.78
N ASN A 152 0.02 -0.07 23.23
CA ASN A 152 -0.33 -0.20 24.65
C ASN A 152 -0.07 -1.62 25.20
N ILE A 153 -0.39 -2.66 24.43
CA ILE A 153 -0.13 -4.06 24.82
C ILE A 153 1.37 -4.33 24.87
N LYS A 154 2.13 -3.83 23.89
CA LYS A 154 3.58 -3.97 23.85
C LYS A 154 4.25 -3.34 25.06
N ILE A 155 3.80 -2.14 25.45
CA ILE A 155 4.30 -1.43 26.64
C ILE A 155 3.93 -2.20 27.92
N ASP A 156 2.67 -2.65 28.06
CA ASP A 156 2.22 -3.43 29.22
C ASP A 156 3.01 -4.74 29.38
N PHE A 157 3.34 -5.40 28.26
CA PHE A 157 4.17 -6.61 28.26
C PHE A 157 5.62 -6.32 28.70
N GLN A 158 6.23 -5.23 28.23
CA GLN A 158 7.60 -4.87 28.63
C GLN A 158 7.70 -4.43 30.09
N ASN A 159 6.65 -3.77 30.61
CA ASN A 159 6.61 -3.36 32.02
C ASN A 159 6.42 -4.54 32.98
N LYS A 160 5.83 -5.63 32.50
CA LYS A 160 5.70 -6.88 33.26
C LYS A 160 6.95 -7.73 32.98
N GLU A 161 8.06 -7.48 33.68
CA GLU A 161 9.17 -8.44 33.68
C GLU A 161 8.60 -9.82 34.08
N PRO A 162 8.78 -10.87 33.25
CA PRO A 162 8.32 -12.21 33.62
C PRO A 162 9.22 -12.73 34.74
N ASP A 163 8.72 -12.66 35.98
CA ASP A 163 9.43 -13.08 37.19
C ASP A 163 9.80 -14.58 37.18
N VAL A 164 9.03 -15.43 36.47
CA VAL A 164 9.34 -16.85 36.30
C VAL A 164 8.84 -17.35 34.94
N VAL A 165 9.75 -17.85 34.11
CA VAL A 165 9.43 -18.70 32.95
C VAL A 165 9.50 -20.15 33.40
N THR A 166 8.35 -20.75 33.70
CA THR A 166 8.27 -22.20 33.95
C THR A 166 8.21 -22.93 32.61
N LEU A 167 9.29 -23.59 32.24
CA LEU A 167 9.32 -24.59 31.16
C LEU A 167 8.80 -25.93 31.72
N HIS A 168 7.74 -26.45 31.09
CA HIS A 168 7.17 -27.78 31.36
C HIS A 168 7.77 -28.84 30.44
#